data_AF-A0AAW0AL14-F1
#
_entry.id   AF-A0AAW0AL14-F1
#
_cell.length_a   1.000
_cell.length_b   1.000
_cell.length_c   1.000
_cell.angle_alpha   90.00
_cell.angle_beta   90.00
_cell.angle_gamma   90.00
#
_symmetry.space_group_name_H-M   'P 1'
#
loop_
_entity.id
_entity.type
_entity.pdbx_description
1 polymer ?
#
loop_
_entity_poly.entity_id
_entity_poly.type
_entity_poly.pdbx_seq_one_letter_code
_entity_poly.pdbx_strand_id
1 'polypeptide(L)'
;QPCCGMLIMFPEGRSHHVDYPFGLHQQYPLPWDYYSQRDKFYVQSHHCLRSLRAGGKSCNSCEALLRDDVFVGILQRIAGGIHPSTPLIYRPISVLVETVRNKSDECRGMKLTKLNLVRKL
;
A
#
# COMPACT_ATOMS: atom_id res chain seq x y z
N GLN A 1 16.13 21.16 13.05
CA GLN A 1 14.94 21.01 12.18
C GLN A 1 14.11 19.83 12.66
N PRO A 2 12.76 19.87 12.57
CA PRO A 2 11.90 18.78 13.02
C PRO A 2 12.04 17.55 12.12
N CYS A 3 11.87 16.36 12.70
CA CYS A 3 11.90 15.10 11.94
C CYS A 3 10.52 14.78 11.37
N CYS A 4 10.38 14.88 10.05
CA CYS A 4 9.16 14.47 9.34
C CYS A 4 9.06 12.94 9.19
N GLY A 5 10.13 12.18 9.41
CA GLY A 5 10.16 10.74 9.14
C GLY A 5 10.57 10.42 7.70
N MET A 6 10.22 9.23 7.24
CA MET A 6 10.62 8.67 5.94
C MET A 6 9.62 9.04 4.86
N LEU A 7 10.08 9.72 3.81
CA LEU A 7 9.29 9.94 2.59
C LEU A 7 9.19 8.64 1.80
N ILE A 8 7.97 8.23 1.45
CA ILE A 8 7.72 7.05 0.61
C ILE A 8 7.43 7.52 -0.80
N MET A 9 8.16 6.95 -1.76
CA MET A 9 7.97 7.22 -3.17
C MET A 9 7.05 6.16 -3.77
N PHE A 10 6.09 6.63 -4.56
CA PHE A 10 5.21 5.78 -5.36
C PHE A 10 5.63 5.90 -6.83
N PRO A 11 5.42 4.84 -7.65
CA PRO A 11 5.70 4.92 -9.09
C PRO A 11 4.92 6.07 -9.77
N GLU A 12 5.35 6.46 -10.97
CA GLU A 12 4.66 7.53 -11.71
C GLU A 12 3.19 7.17 -12.00
N GLY A 13 2.31 8.16 -11.88
CA GLY A 13 0.86 7.99 -12.05
C GLY A 13 0.17 7.22 -10.90
N ARG A 14 0.93 6.81 -9.88
CA ARG A 14 0.42 6.10 -8.70
C ARG A 14 0.36 7.03 -7.49
N SER A 15 -0.61 6.78 -6.61
CA SER A 15 -0.85 7.62 -5.44
C SER A 15 -0.92 6.79 -4.17
N HIS A 16 -0.31 7.31 -3.12
CA HIS A 16 -0.31 6.71 -1.79
C HIS A 16 -1.73 6.44 -1.25
N HIS A 17 -2.72 7.24 -1.66
CA HIS A 17 -4.12 7.08 -1.26
C HIS A 17 -4.71 5.74 -1.66
N VAL A 18 -4.24 5.15 -2.75
CA VAL A 18 -4.75 3.87 -3.26
C VAL A 18 -3.72 2.78 -3.25
N ASP A 19 -2.43 3.08 -3.17
CA ASP A 19 -1.32 2.13 -3.32
C ASP A 19 -0.59 1.77 -2.02
N TYR A 20 -0.85 2.49 -0.92
CA TYR A 20 -0.37 2.06 0.39
C TYR A 20 -1.33 1.03 1.01
N PRO A 21 -0.83 -0.08 1.60
CA PRO A 21 -1.66 -1.13 2.18
C PRO A 21 -2.17 -0.76 3.58
N PHE A 22 -3.13 0.16 3.64
CA PHE A 22 -3.70 0.66 4.91
C PHE A 22 -4.27 -0.44 5.81
N GLY A 23 -4.77 -1.54 5.24
CA GLY A 23 -5.33 -2.67 6.00
C GLY A 23 -4.35 -3.29 7.01
N LEU A 24 -3.04 -3.16 6.81
CA LEU A 24 -2.04 -3.67 7.74
C LEU A 24 -2.11 -3.01 9.13
N HIS A 25 -2.47 -1.73 9.18
CA HIS A 25 -2.56 -0.96 10.44
C HIS A 25 -3.71 -1.43 11.33
N GLN A 26 -4.72 -2.11 10.77
CA GLN A 26 -5.79 -2.70 11.54
C GLN A 26 -5.38 -4.04 12.16
N GLN A 27 -4.51 -4.80 11.49
CA GLN A 27 -4.22 -6.18 11.87
C GLN A 27 -2.91 -6.35 12.65
N TYR A 28 -1.94 -5.45 12.44
CA TYR A 28 -0.63 -5.55 13.07
C TYR A 28 -0.33 -4.29 13.90
N PRO A 29 0.32 -4.43 15.06
CA PRO A 29 0.83 -3.30 15.83
C PRO A 29 2.12 -2.78 15.17
N LEU A 30 1.97 -2.07 14.05
CA LEU A 30 3.10 -1.54 13.29
C LEU A 30 3.82 -0.45 14.10
N PRO A 31 5.17 -0.47 14.22
CA PRO A 31 5.92 0.48 15.04
C PRO A 31 6.11 1.87 14.38
N TRP A 32 5.15 2.28 13.54
CA TRP A 32 5.16 3.55 12.85
C TRP A 32 3.74 4.06 12.59
N ASP A 33 3.63 5.38 12.60
CA ASP A 33 2.47 6.09 12.07
C ASP A 33 2.72 6.47 10.62
N TYR A 34 1.66 6.82 9.91
CA TYR A 34 1.72 7.38 8.56
C TYR A 34 0.96 8.70 8.50
N TYR A 35 1.37 9.56 7.57
CA TYR A 35 0.62 10.78 7.28
C TYR A 35 0.92 11.30 5.87
N SER A 36 0.00 12.13 5.37
CA SER A 36 0.14 12.79 4.08
C SER A 36 0.29 14.29 4.27
N GLN A 37 1.22 14.91 3.53
CA GLN A 37 1.40 16.36 3.54
C GLN A 37 1.78 16.84 2.14
N ARG A 38 0.98 17.75 1.57
CA ARG A 38 1.20 18.34 0.23
C ARG A 38 1.48 17.27 -0.84
N ASP A 39 0.59 16.27 -0.89
CA ASP A 39 0.65 15.11 -1.81
C ASP A 39 1.88 14.20 -1.65
N LYS A 40 2.62 14.34 -0.54
CA LYS A 40 3.69 13.44 -0.16
C LYS A 40 3.26 12.54 0.98
N PHE A 41 3.71 11.31 0.96
CA PHE A 41 3.39 10.32 1.98
C PHE A 41 4.59 10.03 2.85
N TYR A 42 4.39 10.07 4.15
CA TYR A 42 5.45 9.90 5.13
C TYR A 42 5.10 8.79 6.09
N VAL A 43 6.14 8.09 6.54
CA VAL A 43 6.07 7.11 7.61
C VAL A 43 7.00 7.56 8.73
N GLN A 44 6.49 7.60 9.96
CA GLN A 44 7.23 8.09 11.12
C GLN A 44 7.23 7.02 12.20
N SER A 45 8.42 6.61 12.65
CA SER A 45 8.54 5.64 13.75
C SER A 45 7.90 6.21 15.03
N HIS A 46 7.25 5.34 15.82
CA HIS A 46 6.77 5.70 17.15
C HIS A 46 7.91 6.14 18.09
N HIS A 47 9.14 5.71 17.80
CA HIS A 47 10.35 6.12 18.52
C HIS A 47 11.06 7.31 17.86
N CYS A 48 10.37 8.08 17.01
CA CYS A 48 10.93 9.27 16.35
C CYS A 48 11.49 10.26 17.39
N LEU A 49 12.73 10.71 17.17
CA LEU A 49 13.40 11.69 18.02
C LEU A 49 12.84 13.11 17.87
N ARG A 50 11.85 13.30 16.98
CA ARG A 50 11.18 14.57 16.63
C ARG A 50 12.11 15.69 16.15
N SER A 51 13.41 15.43 16.08
CA SER A 51 14.47 16.36 15.76
C SER A 51 15.51 15.69 14.87
N LEU A 52 16.16 16.48 14.03
CA LEU A 52 17.21 16.05 13.12
C LEU A 52 18.50 16.78 13.42
N ARG A 53 19.62 16.05 13.26
CA ARG A 53 20.94 16.67 13.11
C ARG A 53 20.97 17.50 11.82
N ALA A 54 21.87 18.49 11.77
CA ALA A 54 22.02 19.35 10.59
C ALA A 54 22.24 18.51 9.32
N GLY A 55 21.46 18.77 8.26
CA GLY A 55 21.54 18.04 6.99
C GLY A 55 20.85 16.68 6.94
N GLY A 56 20.31 16.17 8.06
CA GLY A 56 19.57 14.90 8.07
C GLY A 56 18.23 14.98 7.34
N LYS A 57 17.81 13.89 6.69
CA LYS A 57 16.48 13.75 6.07
C LYS A 57 15.44 13.19 7.04
N SER A 58 15.86 12.25 7.89
CA SER A 58 15.04 11.65 8.94
C SER A 58 15.93 11.25 10.13
N CYS A 59 15.34 10.95 11.29
CA CYS A 59 16.12 10.56 12.47
C CYS A 59 16.44 9.07 12.44
N ASN A 60 17.47 8.62 13.16
CA ASN A 60 17.91 7.22 13.18
C ASN A 60 16.78 6.23 13.51
N SER A 61 15.83 6.60 14.38
CA SER A 61 14.67 5.74 14.70
C SER A 61 13.72 5.58 13.51
N CYS A 62 13.52 6.63 12.71
CA CYS A 62 12.72 6.55 11.49
C CYS A 62 13.46 5.76 10.40
N GLU A 63 14.77 5.94 10.28
CA GLU A 63 15.60 5.17 9.33
C GLU A 63 15.67 3.69 9.70
N ALA A 64 15.60 3.38 11.00
CA ALA A 64 15.58 2.00 11.49
C ALA A 64 14.40 1.17 10.96
N LEU A 65 13.32 1.81 10.52
CA LEU A 65 12.19 1.14 9.86
C LEU A 65 12.62 0.40 8.59
N LEU A 66 13.70 0.83 7.92
CA LEU A 66 14.25 0.11 6.76
C LEU A 66 14.82 -1.28 7.10
N ARG A 67 14.90 -1.63 8.39
CA ARG A 67 15.26 -2.98 8.86
C ARG A 67 14.05 -3.78 9.34
N ASP A 68 12.86 -3.20 9.32
CA ASP A 68 11.62 -3.91 9.66
C ASP A 68 11.12 -4.68 8.43
N ASP A 69 10.99 -6.00 8.56
CA ASP A 69 10.64 -6.88 7.44
C ASP A 69 9.26 -6.57 6.83
N VAL A 70 8.31 -6.14 7.67
CA VAL A 70 6.97 -5.77 7.21
C VAL A 70 7.07 -4.49 6.38
N PHE A 71 7.79 -3.48 6.87
CA PHE A 71 7.99 -2.23 6.16
C PHE A 71 8.75 -2.43 4.84
N VAL A 72 9.83 -3.20 4.85
CA VAL A 72 10.60 -3.55 3.64
C VAL A 72 9.71 -4.27 2.64
N GLY A 73 8.90 -5.23 3.08
CA GLY A 73 7.94 -5.93 2.23
C GLY A 73 6.86 -5.00 1.64
N ILE A 74 6.46 -3.94 2.33
CA ILE A 74 5.55 -2.91 1.78
C ILE A 74 6.27 -2.15 0.65
N LEU A 75 7.50 -1.69 0.88
CA LEU A 75 8.26 -0.93 -0.12
C LEU A 75 8.51 -1.75 -1.38
N GLN A 76 8.87 -3.03 -1.23
CA GLN A 76 9.07 -3.95 -2.35
C GLN A 76 7.79 -4.13 -3.17
N ARG A 77 6.63 -4.23 -2.52
CA ARG A 77 5.32 -4.37 -3.21
C ARG A 77 4.87 -3.10 -3.90
N ILE A 78 5.16 -1.93 -3.32
CA ILE A 78 4.91 -0.63 -3.97
C ILE A 78 5.72 -0.53 -5.26
N ALA A 79 6.99 -0.95 -5.22
CA ALA A 79 7.90 -0.88 -6.36
C ALA A 79 7.65 -1.97 -7.43
N GLY A 80 7.53 -3.22 -7.00
CA GLY A 80 7.50 -4.40 -7.88
C GLY A 80 6.11 -4.95 -8.18
N GLY A 81 5.06 -4.38 -7.58
CA GLY A 81 3.71 -4.92 -7.67
C GLY A 81 3.44 -6.06 -6.69
N ILE A 82 2.25 -6.63 -6.78
CA ILE A 82 1.71 -7.56 -5.78
C ILE A 82 1.27 -8.85 -6.43
N HIS A 83 1.74 -9.97 -5.90
CA HIS A 83 1.36 -11.29 -6.39
C HIS A 83 -0.12 -11.61 -6.07
N PRO A 84 -0.88 -12.27 -6.96
CA PRO A 84 -2.29 -12.62 -6.74
C PRO A 84 -2.58 -13.50 -5.52
N SER A 85 -1.58 -14.16 -4.93
CA SER A 85 -1.73 -14.93 -3.69
C SER A 85 -1.47 -14.12 -2.41
N THR A 86 -1.01 -12.87 -2.55
CA THR A 86 -0.73 -12.00 -1.40
C THR A 86 -1.99 -11.82 -0.55
N PRO A 87 -1.93 -11.94 0.79
CA PRO A 87 -3.11 -11.77 1.63
C PRO A 87 -3.75 -10.38 1.44
N LEU A 88 -5.08 -10.31 1.53
CA LEU A 88 -5.85 -9.10 1.20
C LEU A 88 -5.42 -7.85 1.99
N ILE A 89 -4.97 -8.02 3.23
CA ILE A 89 -4.51 -6.91 4.08
C ILE A 89 -3.24 -6.22 3.56
N TYR A 90 -2.41 -6.93 2.80
CA TYR A 90 -1.24 -6.38 2.12
C TYR A 90 -1.60 -5.78 0.76
N ARG A 91 -2.86 -5.91 0.32
CA ARG A 91 -3.29 -5.41 -0.99
C ARG A 91 -3.75 -3.95 -0.87
N PRO A 92 -3.21 -3.06 -1.70
CA PRO A 92 -3.69 -1.71 -1.84
C PRO A 92 -5.09 -1.69 -2.45
N ILE A 93 -5.80 -0.59 -2.23
CA ILE A 93 -7.15 -0.37 -2.74
C ILE A 93 -7.19 -0.50 -4.26
N SER A 94 -6.18 0.00 -4.97
CA SER A 94 -6.07 -0.11 -6.43
C SER A 94 -6.21 -1.56 -6.92
N VAL A 95 -5.45 -2.48 -6.32
CA VAL A 95 -5.47 -3.91 -6.63
C VAL A 95 -6.79 -4.57 -6.23
N LEU A 96 -7.38 -4.17 -5.10
CA LEU A 96 -8.68 -4.68 -4.66
C LEU A 96 -9.79 -4.29 -5.64
N VAL A 97 -9.82 -3.03 -6.09
CA VAL A 97 -10.79 -2.53 -7.07
C VAL A 97 -10.65 -3.27 -8.40
N GLU A 98 -9.41 -3.45 -8.87
CA GLU A 98 -9.14 -4.23 -10.09
C GLU A 98 -9.64 -5.67 -9.95
N THR A 99 -9.35 -6.33 -8.82
CA THR A 99 -9.80 -7.69 -8.54
C THR A 99 -11.33 -7.79 -8.59
N VAL A 100 -12.04 -6.84 -7.98
CA VAL A 100 -13.51 -6.81 -7.98
C VAL A 100 -14.08 -6.59 -9.37
N ARG A 101 -13.49 -5.69 -10.17
CA ARG A 101 -13.90 -5.43 -11.56
C ARG A 101 -13.76 -6.69 -12.41
N ASN A 102 -12.58 -7.30 -12.38
CA ASN A 102 -12.30 -8.52 -13.16
C ASN A 102 -13.27 -9.65 -12.80
N LYS A 103 -13.53 -9.86 -11.50
CA LYS A 103 -14.50 -10.87 -11.05
C LYS A 103 -15.95 -10.54 -11.45
N SER A 104 -16.31 -9.26 -11.46
CA SER A 104 -17.64 -8.82 -11.90
C SER A 104 -17.85 -9.08 -13.40
N ASP A 105 -16.81 -8.84 -14.20
CA ASP A 105 -16.83 -9.08 -15.64
C ASP A 105 -16.89 -10.57 -15.98
N GLU A 106 -16.12 -11.41 -15.29
CA GLU A 106 -16.22 -12.87 -15.38
C GLU A 106 -17.66 -13.35 -15.08
N CYS A 107 -18.24 -12.87 -13.97
CA CYS A 107 -19.61 -13.21 -13.59
C CYS A 107 -20.63 -12.80 -14.66
N ARG A 108 -20.47 -11.62 -15.26
CA ARG A 108 -21.33 -11.14 -16.34
C ARG A 108 -21.18 -11.99 -17.59
N GLY A 109 -19.95 -12.34 -17.97
CA GLY A 109 -19.66 -13.23 -19.09
C GLY A 109 -20.33 -14.60 -18.92
N MET A 110 -20.19 -15.23 -17.76
CA MET A 110 -20.82 -16.51 -17.46
C MET A 110 -22.35 -16.45 -17.55
N LYS A 111 -22.98 -15.36 -17.06
CA LYS A 111 -24.43 -15.15 -17.17
C LYS A 111 -24.88 -15.05 -18.63
N LEU A 112 -24.14 -14.30 -19.46
CA LEU A 112 -24.45 -14.17 -20.89
C LEU A 112 -24.30 -15.50 -21.63
N THR A 113 -23.24 -16.26 -21.36
CA THR A 113 -23.04 -17.61 -21.95
C THR A 113 -24.20 -18.54 -21.59
N LYS A 114 -24.61 -18.56 -20.32
CA LYS A 114 -25.76 -19.36 -19.86
C LYS A 114 -27.05 -18.96 -20.58
N LEU A 115 -27.34 -17.67 -20.72
CA LEU A 115 -28.52 -17.17 -21.42
C LEU A 115 -28.52 -17.58 -22.90
N ASN A 116 -27.37 -17.52 -23.57
CA ASN A 116 -27.24 -17.91 -24.97
C ASN A 116 -27.39 -19.43 -25.17
N LEU A 117 -26.90 -20.24 -24.23
CA LEU A 117 -27.09 -21.69 -24.27
C LEU A 117 -28.57 -22.07 -24.10
N VAL A 118 -29.27 -21.43 -23.15
CA VAL A 118 -30.71 -21.68 -22.91
C VAL A 118 -31.56 -21.26 -24.12
N ARG A 119 -31.19 -20.19 -24.84
CA ARG A 119 -31.91 -19.73 -26.05
C ARG A 119 -31.63 -20.54 -27.31
N LYS A 120 -30.59 -21.37 -27.32
CA LYS A 120 -30.22 -22.24 -28.45
C LYS A 120 -30.88 -23.63 -28.39
N LEU A 121 -31.58 -23.93 -27.29
CA LEU A 121 -32.45 -25.08 -27.11
C LEU A 121 -33.90 -24.66 -27.36
#